data_AF-A0A2L2Z2T8-F1
#
_entry.id   AF-A0A2L2Z2T8-F1
#
_cell.length_a   1.000
_cell.length_b   1.000
_cell.length_c   1.000
_cell.angle_alpha   90.00
_cell.angle_beta   90.00
_cell.angle_gamma   90.00
#
_symmetry.space_group_name_H-M   'P 1'
#
loop_
_entity.id
_entity.type
_entity.pdbx_description
1 polymer ?
#
loop_
_entity_poly.entity_id
_entity_poly.type
_entity_poly.pdbx_seq_one_letter_code
_entity_poly.pdbx_strand_id
1 'polypeptide(L)' 'DRFCEISRYLRFDLKLTRRDRLKQDKFAMISEAWKRFIENCVTCYKPGQNITIDEQLFPSKTRCPFTQFIASKP' A
#
# COMPACT_ATOMS: atom_id res chain seq x y z
N ASP A 1 -24.25 10.73 -6.15
CA ASP A 1 -23.12 11.66 -6.38
C ASP A 1 -21.98 10.91 -7.05
N ARG A 2 -21.43 11.48 -8.13
CA ARG A 2 -20.47 10.86 -9.06
C ARG A 2 -19.18 10.44 -8.36
N PHE A 3 -18.75 11.19 -7.35
CA PHE A 3 -17.53 10.92 -6.59
C PHE A 3 -17.56 9.57 -5.86
N CYS A 4 -18.66 9.29 -5.16
CA CYS A 4 -18.85 8.03 -4.44
C CYS A 4 -18.92 6.83 -5.39
N GLU A 5 -19.45 7.02 -6.59
CA GLU A 5 -19.51 5.99 -7.61
C GLU A 5 -18.11 5.62 -8.12
N ILE A 6 -17.34 6.61 -8.56
CA ILE A 6 -15.96 6.39 -9.03
C ILE A 6 -15.12 5.69 -7.96
N SER A 7 -15.19 6.17 -6.72
CA SER A 7 -14.42 5.62 -5.59
C SER A 7 -14.64 4.12 -5.37
N ARG A 8 -15.85 3.60 -5.63
CA ARG A 8 -16.17 2.16 -5.48
C ARG A 8 -15.49 1.28 -6.52
N TYR A 9 -15.21 1.83 -7.71
CA TYR A 9 -14.69 1.09 -8.85
C TYR A 9 -13.19 1.28 -9.08
N LEU A 10 -12.49 2.09 -8.28
CA LEU A 10 -11.04 2.23 -8.35
C LEU A 10 -10.32 0.89 -8.14
N ARG A 11 -9.40 0.55 -9.04
CA ARG A 11 -8.55 -0.65 -8.98
C ARG A 11 -7.13 -0.29 -9.40
N PHE A 12 -6.15 -0.94 -8.79
CA PHE A 12 -4.71 -0.71 -9.04
C PHE A 12 -3.99 -1.97 -9.52
N ASP A 13 -4.76 -2.97 -9.99
CA ASP A 13 -4.24 -4.25 -10.43
C ASP A 13 -5.04 -4.84 -11.60
N LEU A 14 -4.43 -5.83 -12.27
CA LEU A 14 -5.07 -6.60 -13.32
C LEU A 14 -5.75 -7.84 -12.74
N LYS A 15 -7.09 -7.83 -12.73
CA LYS A 15 -7.94 -8.92 -12.18
C LYS A 15 -7.56 -10.32 -12.69
N LEU A 16 -7.15 -10.44 -13.95
CA LEU A 16 -6.77 -11.73 -14.57
C LEU A 16 -5.58 -12.40 -13.88
N THR A 17 -4.61 -11.62 -13.40
CA THR A 17 -3.38 -12.13 -12.77
C THR A 17 -3.46 -12.19 -11.24
N ARG A 18 -4.50 -11.58 -10.65
CA ARG A 18 -4.64 -11.37 -9.21
C ARG A 18 -4.49 -12.66 -8.42
N ARG A 19 -5.13 -13.75 -8.86
CA ARG A 19 -5.15 -15.02 -8.13
C ARG A 19 -3.74 -15.61 -8.00
N ASP A 20 -2.94 -15.56 -9.04
CA ASP A 20 -1.59 -16.10 -9.01
C ASP A 20 -0.64 -15.20 -8.24
N ARG A 21 -0.77 -13.88 -8.39
CA ARG A 21 0.02 -12.91 -7.64
C ARG A 21 -0.22 -12.99 -6.13
N LEU A 22 -1.47 -13.17 -5.69
CA LEU A 22 -1.80 -13.30 -4.27
C LEU A 22 -1.19 -14.54 -3.59
N LYS A 23 -0.72 -15.54 -4.35
CA LYS A 23 0.01 -16.68 -3.80
C LYS A 23 1.38 -16.28 -3.23
N GLN A 24 1.98 -15.22 -3.77
CA GLN A 24 3.33 -14.78 -3.42
C GLN A 24 3.34 -13.40 -2.76
N ASP A 25 2.35 -12.56 -3.07
CA ASP A 25 2.28 -11.15 -2.67
C ASP A 25 0.89 -10.84 -2.09
N LYS A 26 0.80 -10.78 -0.76
CA LYS A 26 -0.46 -10.42 -0.07
C LYS A 26 -0.94 -9.00 -0.38
N PHE A 27 -0.05 -8.13 -0.90
CA PHE A 27 -0.30 -6.73 -1.23
C PHE A 27 -0.59 -6.53 -2.74
N ALA A 28 -0.67 -7.62 -3.52
CA ALA A 28 -0.69 -7.61 -4.99
C ALA A 28 -1.69 -6.65 -5.65
N MET A 29 -2.80 -6.32 -4.98
CA MET A 29 -3.83 -5.42 -5.50
C MET A 29 -3.38 -3.96 -5.64
N ILE A 30 -2.26 -3.56 -5.02
CA ILE A 30 -1.69 -2.21 -5.14
C ILE A 30 -0.15 -2.20 -5.26
N SER A 31 0.52 -3.35 -5.14
CA SER A 31 1.98 -3.45 -5.13
C SER A 31 2.69 -2.75 -6.28
N GLU A 32 2.11 -2.73 -7.49
CA GLU A 32 2.75 -2.07 -8.64
C GLU A 32 2.74 -0.55 -8.50
N ALA A 33 1.59 0.03 -8.13
CA ALA A 33 1.49 1.46 -7.86
C ALA A 33 2.38 1.87 -6.69
N TRP A 34 2.44 1.06 -5.64
CA TRP A 34 3.30 1.29 -4.48
C TRP A 34 4.79 1.27 -4.86
N LYS A 35 5.25 0.28 -5.62
CA LYS A 35 6.64 0.20 -6.08
C LYS A 35 7.04 1.43 -6.88
N ARG A 36 6.22 1.83 -7.86
CA ARG A 36 6.46 3.03 -8.67
C ARG A 36 6.51 4.30 -7.82
N PHE A 37 5.64 4.39 -6.81
CA PHE A 37 5.66 5.50 -5.87
C PHE A 37 6.97 5.57 -5.08
N ILE A 38 7.42 4.45 -4.50
CA ILE A 38 8.68 4.38 -3.76
C ILE A 38 9.88 4.67 -4.66
N GLU A 39 9.93 4.10 -5.86
CA GLU A 39 10.97 4.38 -6.86
C GLU A 39 11.05 5.88 -7.17
N ASN A 40 9.90 6.55 -7.34
CA ASN A 40 9.86 7.98 -7.55
C ASN A 40 10.38 8.77 -6.33
N CYS A 41 9.99 8.39 -5.10
CA CYS A 41 10.51 9.03 -3.89
C CYS A 41 12.04 8.94 -3.78
N VAL A 42 12.61 7.78 -4.06
CA VAL A 42 14.07 7.54 -4.00
C VAL A 42 14.81 8.32 -5.09
N THR A 43 14.25 8.38 -6.30
CA THR A 43 14.90 9.07 -7.43
C THR A 43 14.82 10.59 -7.33
N CYS A 44 13.78 11.13 -6.71
CA CYS A 44 13.57 12.58 -6.60
C CYS A 44 14.32 13.25 -5.44
N TYR A 45 14.92 12.49 -4.51
CA TYR A 45 15.55 13.09 -3.34
C TYR A 45 16.82 12.35 -2.89
N LYS A 46 17.88 13.11 -2.63
CA LYS A 46 19.12 12.60 -2.03
C LYS A 46 19.17 13.02 -0.55
N PRO A 47 19.09 12.08 0.41
CA PRO A 47 19.11 12.44 1.82
C PRO A 47 20.50 12.91 2.27
N GLY A 48 20.52 13.66 3.38
CA GLY A 48 21.74 14.03 4.09
C GLY A 48 22.32 12.86 4.90
N GLN A 49 23.34 13.13 5.72
CA GLN A 49 24.07 12.11 6.48
C GLN A 49 23.21 11.37 7.50
N ASN A 50 22.27 12.07 8.14
CA ASN A 50 21.48 11.53 9.24
C ASN A 50 20.08 11.14 8.73
N ILE A 51 19.74 9.86 8.84
CA ILE A 51 18.45 9.29 8.43
C ILE A 51 17.88 8.51 9.61
N THR A 52 16.55 8.55 9.78
CA THR A 52 15.83 7.81 10.81
C THR A 52 14.89 6.79 10.16
N ILE A 53 14.80 5.60 10.75
CA ILE A 53 13.86 4.55 10.37
C ILE A 53 12.92 4.34 11.55
N ASP A 54 11.62 4.42 11.30
CA ASP A 54 10.57 4.16 12.28
C ASP A 54 9.38 3.50 11.57
N GLU A 55 8.46 2.94 12.34
CA GLU A 55 7.24 2.31 11.86
C GLU A 55 6.07 3.32 11.79
N GLN A 56 5.28 3.24 10.71
CA GLN A 56 4.02 3.99 10.59
C GLN A 56 2.85 3.01 10.53
N LEU A 57 1.90 3.15 11.46
CA LEU A 57 0.67 2.36 11.46
C LEU A 57 -0.43 3.11 10.71
N PHE A 58 -1.05 2.43 9.74
CA PHE A 58 -2.25 2.93 9.07
C PHE A 58 -3.49 2.29 9.70
N PRO A 59 -4.34 3.05 10.41
CA PRO A 59 -5.50 2.50 11.07
C PRO A 59 -6.49 1.96 10.04
N SER A 60 -6.91 0.71 10.20
CA SER A 60 -7.89 0.09 9.34
C SER A 60 -8.79 -0.87 10.12
N LYS A 61 -10.08 -0.78 9.85
CA LYS A 61 -11.09 -1.75 10.34
C LYS A 61 -11.49 -2.75 9.25
N THR A 62 -10.87 -2.68 8.07
CA THR A 62 -11.19 -3.59 6.97
C THR A 62 -10.57 -4.95 7.21
N ARG A 63 -11.24 -6.01 6.77
CA ARG A 63 -10.65 -7.35 6.78
C ARG A 63 -9.49 -7.41 5.78
N CYS A 64 -8.27 -7.40 6.31
CA CYS A 64 -7.05 -7.43 5.53
C CYS A 64 -6.08 -8.47 6.13
N PRO A 65 -5.46 -9.34 5.31
CA PRO A 65 -4.66 -10.47 5.78
C PRO A 65 -3.34 -10.09 6.48
N PHE A 66 -3.03 -8.80 6.58
CA PHE A 66 -1.82 -8.27 7.22
C PHE A 66 -2.10 -7.10 8.18
N THR A 67 -3.36 -6.90 8.60
CA THR A 67 -3.65 -5.99 9.71
C THR A 67 -3.09 -6.59 11.01
N GLN A 68 -2.40 -5.76 11.79
CA GLN A 68 -1.84 -6.12 13.09
C GLN A 68 -2.43 -5.22 14.18
N PHE A 69 -2.62 -5.78 15.37
CA PHE A 69 -2.97 -5.02 16.57
C PHE A 69 -1.69 -4.70 17.35
N ILE A 70 -1.50 -3.43 17.69
CA ILE A 70 -0.38 -2.96 18.51
C ILE A 70 -0.96 -2.16 19.67
N ALA A 71 -0.96 -2.74 20.87
CA ALA A 71 -1.67 -2.18 22.03
C ALA A 71 -1.17 -0.79 22.45
N SER A 72 0.10 -0.46 22.16
CA SER A 72 0.73 0.82 22.50
C SER A 72 0.52 1.91 21.46
N LYS A 73 -0.08 1.60 20.30
CA LYS A 73 -0.32 2.57 19.22
C LYS A 73 -1.79 3.01 19.20
N PRO A 74 -2.08 4.29 18.88
CA PRO A 74 -3.44 4.80 18.78
C PRO A 74 -4.32 4.06 17.76
#